data_AF-A0A7S4C1F4-F1
#
_entry.id   AF-A0A7S4C1F4-F1
#
_cell.length_a   1.000
_cell.length_b   1.000
_cell.length_c   1.000
_cell.angle_alpha   90.00
_cell.angle_beta   90.00
_cell.angle_gamma   90.00
#
_symmetry.space_group_name_H-M   'P 1'
#
loop_
_entity.id
_entity.type
_entity.pdbx_description
1 polymer ?
#
loop_
_entity_poly.entity_id
_entity_poly.type
_entity_poly.pdbx_seq_one_letter_code
_entity_poly.pdbx_strand_id
1 'polypeptide(L)'
;GIAGGTGGGDVDSIDEEALLSGLETALLKAKPVVEEVPGLAEALAEHLMPRVHEAIGAARRALAESQAGARRAAVQAAQEALENVAIAVQISLKSASEIDLSEKDAETLDRALLKGGCTEWWGAMLKREALHAGFDPKQADSMEIAALPPASRKLLLESLPSQASAALRTLESLLSSKSGSAHAFAEAVWASEGGVGEGVPRLEKKREKAHLASTKEAMRAQIKAETQVAVSLHLAVMLLQIELHGRCFYSVPGKLIGAMIDTLSGKLAEPAFVTLSNFHKQVQAALAGGDEVDEDALAAGHEAVRCLALSKGRSTESHE
;
A
#
# COMPACT_ATOMS: atom_id res chain seq x y z
N GLY A 1 -55.17 60.96 29.45
CA GLY A 1 -54.53 60.57 30.72
C GLY A 1 -54.99 59.18 31.06
N ILE A 2 -54.17 58.24 31.49
CA ILE A 2 -52.95 58.36 32.28
C ILE A 2 -51.93 57.34 31.75
N ALA A 3 -50.70 57.79 31.59
CA ALA A 3 -49.53 56.96 31.33
C ALA A 3 -49.12 56.23 32.63
N GLY A 4 -48.65 55.00 32.50
CA GLY A 4 -48.10 54.23 33.61
C GLY A 4 -47.21 53.12 33.10
N GLY A 5 -46.03 53.49 32.62
CA GLY A 5 -44.94 52.55 32.41
C GLY A 5 -44.32 52.15 33.76
N THR A 6 -44.05 50.86 33.92
CA THR A 6 -43.12 50.33 34.91
C THR A 6 -42.27 49.29 34.21
N GLY A 7 -41.01 49.66 33.96
CA GLY A 7 -40.01 48.79 33.37
C GLY A 7 -39.69 47.62 34.29
N GLY A 8 -39.76 46.42 33.74
CA GLY A 8 -39.01 45.27 34.25
C GLY A 8 -37.56 45.49 33.86
N GLY A 9 -36.75 46.02 34.78
CA GLY A 9 -35.31 45.99 34.66
C GLY A 9 -34.84 44.57 34.90
N ASP A 10 -34.31 43.95 33.84
CA ASP A 10 -33.46 42.77 33.93
C ASP A 10 -32.37 43.04 34.97
N VAL A 11 -32.42 42.28 36.07
CA VAL A 11 -31.35 42.27 37.06
C VAL A 11 -30.18 41.54 36.43
N ASP A 12 -29.21 42.35 36.02
CA ASP A 12 -27.78 42.04 35.83
C ASP A 12 -27.48 40.55 35.71
N SER A 13 -27.42 40.05 34.48
CA SER A 13 -26.46 39.00 34.14
C SER A 13 -25.08 39.61 34.34
N ILE A 14 -24.61 39.61 35.58
CA ILE A 14 -23.24 39.97 35.92
C ILE A 14 -22.36 39.16 34.98
N ASP A 15 -21.60 39.86 34.15
CA ASP A 15 -20.68 39.27 33.20
C ASP A 15 -19.60 38.53 34.01
N GLU A 16 -19.87 37.25 34.24
CA GLU A 16 -19.09 36.36 35.09
C GLU A 16 -17.63 36.31 34.61
N GLU A 17 -17.43 36.46 33.29
CA GLU A 17 -16.12 36.51 32.66
C GLU A 17 -15.37 37.81 32.99
N ALA A 18 -16.06 38.95 33.00
CA ALA A 18 -15.50 40.24 33.43
C ALA A 18 -15.16 40.26 34.93
N LEU A 19 -16.00 39.63 35.78
CA LEU A 19 -15.72 39.48 37.21
C LEU A 19 -14.52 38.56 37.47
N LEU A 20 -14.45 37.42 36.79
CA LEU A 20 -13.34 36.47 36.93
C LEU A 20 -12.02 37.10 36.47
N SER A 21 -12.03 37.86 35.37
CA SER A 21 -10.85 38.62 34.90
C SER A 21 -10.41 39.72 35.89
N GLY A 22 -11.38 40.42 36.49
CA GLY A 22 -11.11 41.40 37.56
C GLY A 22 -10.53 40.76 38.81
N LEU A 23 -11.04 39.58 39.20
CA LEU A 23 -10.56 38.80 40.34
C LEU A 23 -9.15 38.26 40.11
N GLU A 24 -8.86 37.75 38.91
CA GLU A 24 -7.52 37.28 38.50
C GLU A 24 -6.48 38.41 38.60
N THR A 25 -6.85 39.59 38.08
CA THR A 25 -6.00 40.79 38.14
C THR A 25 -5.74 41.25 39.58
N ALA A 26 -6.76 41.17 40.44
CA ALA A 26 -6.65 41.52 41.86
C ALA A 26 -5.79 40.51 42.64
N LEU A 27 -5.97 39.20 42.39
CA LEU A 27 -5.22 38.12 43.03
C LEU A 27 -3.73 38.14 42.65
N LEU A 28 -3.42 38.34 41.36
CA LEU A 28 -2.04 38.48 40.87
C LEU A 28 -1.30 39.67 41.51
N LYS A 29 -2.02 40.75 41.78
CA LYS A 29 -1.48 41.96 42.42
C LYS A 29 -1.33 41.81 43.93
N ALA A 30 -2.26 41.11 44.59
CA ALA A 30 -2.26 40.94 46.03
C ALA A 30 -1.30 39.84 46.51
N LYS A 31 -0.96 38.85 45.67
CA LYS A 31 -0.15 37.66 46.01
C LYS A 31 -0.46 37.10 47.42
N PRO A 32 -1.75 36.89 47.76
CA PRO A 32 -2.09 36.38 49.09
C PRO A 32 -1.53 34.97 49.24
N VAL A 33 -0.93 34.67 50.40
CA VAL A 33 -0.56 33.29 50.70
C VAL A 33 -1.86 32.54 50.99
N VAL A 34 -2.06 31.39 50.33
CA VAL A 34 -3.32 30.61 50.39
C VAL A 34 -3.74 30.28 51.84
N GLU A 35 -2.77 30.20 52.74
CA GLU A 35 -2.95 29.92 54.17
C GLU A 35 -3.49 31.12 54.97
N GLU A 36 -3.43 32.35 54.45
CA GLU A 36 -3.83 33.58 55.13
C GLU A 36 -5.32 33.93 54.97
N VAL A 37 -6.03 33.25 54.07
CA VAL A 37 -7.46 33.47 53.82
C VAL A 37 -8.24 32.20 54.12
N PRO A 38 -8.85 32.08 55.32
CA PRO A 38 -9.62 30.90 55.70
C PRO A 38 -10.77 30.66 54.72
N GLY A 39 -10.95 29.42 54.24
CA GLY A 39 -12.02 29.06 53.31
C GLY A 39 -11.70 29.30 51.83
N LEU A 40 -10.61 30.00 51.50
CA LEU A 40 -10.25 30.30 50.11
C LEU A 40 -9.88 29.04 49.33
N ALA A 41 -9.17 28.10 49.98
CA ALA A 41 -8.81 26.82 49.37
C ALA A 41 -10.06 25.98 49.08
N GLU A 42 -11.02 25.91 50.01
CA GLU A 42 -12.29 25.22 49.79
C GLU A 42 -13.12 25.88 48.67
N ALA A 43 -13.26 27.21 48.67
CA ALA A 43 -14.03 27.93 47.66
C ALA A 43 -13.41 27.81 46.25
N LEU A 44 -12.07 27.89 46.15
CA LEU A 44 -11.34 27.64 44.91
C LEU A 44 -11.51 26.19 44.45
N ALA A 45 -11.45 25.22 45.36
CA ALA A 45 -11.68 23.82 45.02
C ALA A 45 -13.12 23.59 44.54
N GLU A 46 -14.12 24.16 45.21
CA GLU A 46 -15.54 24.05 44.85
C GLU A 46 -15.83 24.61 43.45
N HIS A 47 -15.18 25.72 43.07
CA HIS A 47 -15.35 26.34 41.75
C HIS A 47 -14.48 25.70 40.65
N LEU A 48 -13.21 25.38 40.94
CA LEU A 48 -12.25 24.91 39.92
C LEU A 48 -12.31 23.41 39.70
N MET A 49 -12.56 22.60 40.73
CA MET A 49 -12.53 21.14 40.58
C MET A 49 -13.55 20.64 39.55
N PRO A 50 -14.82 21.09 39.52
CA PRO A 50 -15.76 20.65 38.48
C PRO A 50 -15.27 20.96 37.05
N ARG A 51 -14.72 22.17 36.84
CA ARG A 51 -14.20 22.61 35.53
C ARG A 51 -12.96 21.83 35.11
N VAL A 52 -12.07 21.53 36.06
CA VAL A 52 -10.89 20.68 35.82
C VAL A 52 -11.32 19.25 35.48
N HIS A 53 -12.29 18.67 36.19
CA HIS A 53 -12.82 17.35 35.88
C HIS A 53 -13.48 17.31 34.49
N GLU A 54 -14.24 18.34 34.14
CA GLU A 54 -14.86 18.48 32.83
C GLU A 54 -13.81 18.60 31.72
N ALA A 55 -12.80 19.46 31.89
CA ALA A 55 -11.72 19.63 30.93
C ALA A 55 -10.90 18.34 30.74
N ILE A 56 -10.56 17.64 31.83
CA ILE A 56 -9.88 16.34 31.77
C ILE A 56 -10.77 15.30 31.10
N GLY A 57 -12.07 15.27 31.40
CA GLY A 57 -13.04 14.38 30.78
C GLY A 57 -13.17 14.63 29.28
N ALA A 58 -13.26 15.90 28.86
CA ALA A 58 -13.30 16.31 27.47
C ALA A 58 -12.00 15.94 26.73
N ALA A 59 -10.83 16.21 27.33
CA ALA A 59 -9.54 15.83 26.75
C ALA A 59 -9.39 14.31 26.59
N ARG A 60 -9.84 13.52 27.57
CA ARG A 60 -9.84 12.05 27.49
C ARG A 60 -10.76 11.52 26.39
N ARG A 61 -11.96 12.09 26.25
CA ARG A 61 -12.90 11.73 25.15
C ARG A 61 -12.31 12.07 23.79
N ALA A 62 -11.78 13.28 23.63
CA ALA A 62 -11.15 13.71 22.38
C ALA A 62 -9.94 12.82 22.00
N LEU A 63 -9.13 12.42 22.98
CA LEU A 63 -8.02 11.48 22.74
C LEU A 63 -8.53 10.10 22.30
N ALA A 64 -9.57 9.56 22.97
CA ALA A 64 -10.15 8.28 22.61
C ALA A 64 -10.78 8.29 21.21
N GLU A 65 -11.49 9.36 20.85
CA GLU A 65 -12.07 9.56 19.53
C GLU A 65 -11.00 9.69 18.44
N SER A 66 -9.94 10.46 18.70
CA SER A 66 -8.81 10.60 17.78
C SER A 66 -8.11 9.26 17.54
N GLN A 67 -7.90 8.46 18.59
CA GLN A 67 -7.30 7.13 18.47
C GLN A 67 -8.20 6.15 17.71
N ALA A 68 -9.51 6.20 17.96
CA ALA A 68 -10.47 5.40 17.22
C ALA A 68 -10.52 5.78 15.74
N GLY A 69 -10.47 7.08 15.42
CA GLY A 69 -10.40 7.60 14.05
C GLY A 69 -9.14 7.14 13.33
N ALA A 70 -7.97 7.30 13.95
CA ALA A 70 -6.69 6.86 13.40
C ALA A 70 -6.67 5.34 13.12
N ARG A 71 -7.23 4.54 14.04
CA ARG A 71 -7.31 3.09 13.87
C ARG A 71 -8.21 2.68 12.71
N ARG A 72 -9.37 3.33 12.56
CA ARG A 72 -10.27 3.08 11.41
C ARG A 72 -9.61 3.42 10.10
N ALA A 73 -8.93 4.56 10.02
CA ALA A 73 -8.17 4.96 8.83
C ALA A 73 -7.06 3.95 8.49
N ALA A 74 -6.33 3.47 9.49
CA ALA A 74 -5.29 2.46 9.30
C ALA A 74 -5.85 1.12 8.79
N VAL A 75 -6.98 0.65 9.35
CA VAL A 75 -7.67 -0.56 8.87
C VAL A 75 -8.11 -0.39 7.42
N GLN A 76 -8.69 0.77 7.08
CA GLN A 76 -9.11 1.06 5.71
C GLN A 76 -7.92 1.09 4.74
N ALA A 77 -6.82 1.76 5.09
CA ALA A 77 -5.61 1.79 4.28
C ALA A 77 -5.01 0.39 4.10
N ALA A 78 -5.00 -0.45 5.15
CA ALA A 78 -4.54 -1.84 5.06
C ALA A 78 -5.45 -2.69 4.17
N GLN A 79 -6.76 -2.47 4.22
CA GLN A 79 -7.73 -3.11 3.34
C GLN A 79 -7.49 -2.67 1.88
N GLU A 80 -7.34 -1.39 1.58
CA GLU A 80 -7.04 -0.90 0.23
C GLU A 80 -5.71 -1.46 -0.31
N ALA A 81 -4.67 -1.54 0.53
CA ALA A 81 -3.39 -2.16 0.17
C ALA A 81 -3.56 -3.66 -0.15
N LEU A 82 -4.33 -4.39 0.66
CA LEU A 82 -4.68 -5.79 0.42
C LEU A 82 -5.42 -5.96 -0.91
N GLU A 83 -6.41 -5.12 -1.19
CA GLU A 83 -7.15 -5.17 -2.47
C GLU A 83 -6.22 -4.96 -3.67
N ASN A 84 -5.33 -3.97 -3.58
CA ASN A 84 -4.39 -3.67 -4.66
C ASN A 84 -3.45 -4.85 -4.96
N VAL A 85 -2.84 -5.44 -3.93
CA VAL A 85 -1.95 -6.60 -4.10
C VAL A 85 -2.73 -7.83 -4.57
N ALA A 86 -3.90 -8.11 -4.00
CA ALA A 86 -4.74 -9.23 -4.39
C ALA A 86 -5.14 -9.15 -5.88
N ILE A 87 -5.52 -7.97 -6.37
CA ILE A 87 -5.86 -7.77 -7.78
C ILE A 87 -4.62 -7.93 -8.66
N ALA A 88 -3.47 -7.38 -8.28
CA ALA A 88 -2.23 -7.52 -9.04
C ALA A 88 -1.80 -8.99 -9.18
N VAL A 89 -1.86 -9.77 -8.10
CA VAL A 89 -1.53 -11.22 -8.12
C VAL A 89 -2.53 -11.98 -8.98
N GLN A 90 -3.82 -11.71 -8.87
CA GLN A 90 -4.84 -12.38 -9.70
C GLN A 90 -4.65 -12.10 -11.20
N ILE A 91 -4.32 -10.86 -11.57
CA ILE A 91 -4.00 -10.52 -12.96
C ILE A 91 -2.73 -11.24 -13.43
N SER A 92 -1.73 -11.35 -12.56
CA SER A 92 -0.50 -12.08 -12.87
C SER A 92 -0.74 -13.59 -13.03
N LEU A 93 -1.61 -14.19 -12.21
CA LEU A 93 -2.01 -15.59 -12.35
C LEU A 93 -2.72 -15.84 -13.68
N LYS A 94 -3.69 -14.98 -14.01
CA LYS A 94 -4.38 -15.03 -15.31
C LYS A 94 -3.38 -14.91 -16.46
N SER A 95 -2.50 -13.92 -16.40
CA SER A 95 -1.47 -13.69 -17.43
C SER A 95 -0.51 -14.87 -17.57
N ALA A 96 -0.12 -15.49 -16.46
CA ALA A 96 0.74 -16.68 -16.44
C ALA A 96 0.04 -17.93 -17.01
N SER A 97 -1.28 -18.05 -16.87
CA SER A 97 -2.05 -19.17 -17.44
C SER A 97 -2.29 -19.05 -18.95
N GLU A 98 -2.23 -17.82 -19.49
CA GLU A 98 -2.48 -17.55 -20.91
C GLU A 98 -1.20 -17.47 -21.76
N ILE A 99 -0.04 -17.28 -21.11
CA ILE A 99 1.24 -17.20 -21.80
C ILE A 99 1.76 -18.60 -22.14
N ASP A 100 2.26 -18.74 -23.36
CA ASP A 100 2.88 -19.99 -23.82
C ASP A 100 4.36 -19.98 -23.46
N LEU A 101 4.73 -20.71 -22.42
CA LEU A 101 6.09 -20.86 -21.92
C LEU A 101 6.44 -22.34 -21.82
N SER A 102 7.73 -22.64 -21.85
CA SER A 102 8.20 -23.97 -21.48
C SER A 102 7.80 -24.30 -20.03
N GLU A 103 7.61 -25.59 -19.71
CA GLU A 103 7.25 -26.03 -18.36
C GLU A 103 8.19 -25.45 -17.29
N LYS A 104 9.50 -25.46 -17.56
CA LYS A 104 10.53 -24.92 -16.66
C LYS A 104 10.44 -23.41 -16.47
N ASP A 105 10.10 -22.66 -17.51
CA ASP A 105 9.96 -21.21 -17.44
C ASP A 105 8.65 -20.82 -16.74
N ALA A 106 7.57 -21.56 -17.00
CA ALA A 106 6.31 -21.43 -16.28
C ALA A 106 6.49 -21.71 -14.77
N GLU A 107 7.19 -22.78 -14.39
CA GLU A 107 7.54 -23.07 -13.00
C GLU A 107 8.38 -21.95 -12.35
N THR A 108 9.32 -21.40 -13.12
CA THR A 108 10.15 -20.28 -12.65
C THR A 108 9.30 -19.04 -12.38
N LEU A 109 8.36 -18.74 -13.28
CA LEU A 109 7.45 -17.60 -13.16
C LEU A 109 6.48 -17.79 -11.99
N ASP A 110 5.86 -18.97 -11.86
CA ASP A 110 4.98 -19.31 -10.74
C ASP A 110 5.71 -19.17 -9.40
N ARG A 111 6.95 -19.67 -9.30
CA ARG A 111 7.76 -19.53 -8.09
C ARG A 111 8.10 -18.08 -7.78
N ALA A 112 8.33 -17.25 -8.79
CA ALA A 112 8.57 -15.82 -8.60
C ALA A 112 7.32 -15.11 -8.08
N LEU A 113 6.15 -15.44 -8.62
CA LEU A 113 4.87 -14.92 -8.15
C LEU A 113 4.55 -15.38 -6.72
N LEU A 114 4.80 -16.65 -6.41
CA LEU A 114 4.61 -17.20 -5.07
C LEU A 114 5.49 -16.49 -4.04
N LYS A 115 6.78 -16.30 -4.35
CA LYS A 115 7.73 -15.68 -3.41
C LYS A 115 7.61 -14.15 -3.32
N GLY A 116 7.14 -13.50 -4.38
CA GLY A 116 6.86 -12.07 -4.40
C GLY A 116 5.41 -11.79 -4.03
N GLY A 117 4.55 -11.70 -5.04
CA GLY A 117 3.18 -11.22 -4.88
C GLY A 117 2.32 -12.02 -3.89
N CYS A 118 2.41 -13.35 -3.85
CA CYS A 118 1.62 -14.12 -2.87
C CYS A 118 2.13 -13.89 -1.43
N THR A 119 3.44 -13.74 -1.22
CA THR A 119 4.00 -13.34 0.09
C THR A 119 3.50 -11.97 0.50
N GLU A 120 3.45 -11.01 -0.43
CA GLU A 120 2.92 -9.67 -0.15
C GLU A 120 1.43 -9.69 0.13
N TRP A 121 0.65 -10.51 -0.60
CA TRP A 121 -0.79 -10.70 -0.35
C TRP A 121 -1.01 -11.26 1.06
N TRP A 122 -0.29 -12.32 1.43
CA TRP A 122 -0.31 -12.86 2.78
C TRP A 122 0.07 -11.83 3.84
N GLY A 123 1.12 -11.04 3.57
CA GLY A 123 1.55 -9.97 4.46
C GLY A 123 0.47 -8.90 4.66
N ALA A 124 -0.19 -8.46 3.59
CA ALA A 124 -1.28 -7.51 3.66
C ALA A 124 -2.49 -8.07 4.45
N MET A 125 -2.82 -9.36 4.28
CA MET A 125 -3.85 -10.02 5.09
C MET A 125 -3.47 -10.03 6.57
N LEU A 126 -2.23 -10.42 6.89
CA LEU A 126 -1.73 -10.45 8.26
C LEU A 126 -1.77 -9.05 8.92
N LYS A 127 -1.37 -8.01 8.18
CA LYS A 127 -1.43 -6.62 8.65
C LYS A 127 -2.85 -6.20 9.00
N ARG A 128 -3.80 -6.48 8.11
CA ARG A 128 -5.21 -6.16 8.30
C ARG A 128 -5.77 -6.84 9.55
N GLU A 129 -5.51 -8.14 9.70
CA GLU A 129 -5.98 -8.89 10.88
C GLU A 129 -5.35 -8.40 12.19
N ALA A 130 -4.06 -8.04 12.18
CA ALA A 130 -3.42 -7.44 13.35
C ALA A 130 -4.10 -6.12 13.75
N LEU A 131 -4.41 -5.24 12.78
CA LEU A 131 -5.12 -3.99 13.06
C LEU A 131 -6.53 -4.22 13.60
N HIS A 132 -7.26 -5.22 13.09
CA HIS A 132 -8.55 -5.64 13.65
C HIS A 132 -8.41 -6.17 15.08
N ALA A 133 -7.36 -6.94 15.36
CA ALA A 133 -7.13 -7.57 16.66
C ALA A 133 -6.74 -6.60 17.78
N GLY A 134 -6.23 -5.40 17.49
CA GLY A 134 -5.86 -4.45 18.56
C GLY A 134 -4.55 -3.71 18.35
N PHE A 135 -3.75 -4.15 17.38
CA PHE A 135 -2.36 -3.71 17.28
C PHE A 135 -2.26 -2.24 16.89
N ASP A 136 -1.25 -1.55 17.45
CA ASP A 136 -1.00 -0.14 17.18
C ASP A 136 -0.66 0.05 15.68
N PRO A 137 -1.37 0.95 14.96
CA PRO A 137 -1.05 1.29 13.59
C PRO A 137 0.43 1.60 13.33
N LYS A 138 1.10 2.28 14.27
CA LYS A 138 2.53 2.61 14.13
C LYS A 138 3.41 1.37 14.16
N GLN A 139 3.05 0.40 15.00
CA GLN A 139 3.74 -0.89 15.04
C GLN A 139 3.42 -1.69 13.77
N ALA A 140 2.17 -1.73 13.34
CA ALA A 140 1.74 -2.43 12.14
C ALA A 140 2.33 -1.84 10.83
N ASP A 141 2.57 -0.54 10.77
CA ASP A 141 3.22 0.12 9.63
C ASP A 141 4.73 -0.13 9.60
N SER A 142 5.37 -0.20 10.77
CA SER A 142 6.78 -0.58 10.88
C SER A 142 7.05 -2.07 10.64
N MET A 143 5.99 -2.89 10.60
CA MET A 143 6.09 -4.30 10.27
C MET A 143 6.21 -4.45 8.75
N GLU A 144 7.44 -4.48 8.24
CA GLU A 144 7.71 -5.21 7.01
C GLU A 144 7.46 -6.70 7.29
N ILE A 145 6.20 -7.13 7.10
CA ILE A 145 5.78 -8.48 7.48
C ILE A 145 6.59 -9.57 6.74
N ALA A 146 7.06 -9.27 5.53
CA ALA A 146 7.97 -10.12 4.77
C ALA A 146 9.38 -10.25 5.42
N ALA A 147 9.81 -9.26 6.20
CA ALA A 147 11.10 -9.24 6.90
C ALA A 147 11.00 -9.70 8.37
N LEU A 148 9.80 -9.97 8.88
CA LEU A 148 9.63 -10.42 10.26
C LEU A 148 10.31 -11.78 10.50
N PRO A 149 11.12 -11.90 11.57
CA PRO A 149 11.68 -13.18 11.98
C PRO A 149 10.56 -14.21 12.19
N PRO A 150 10.79 -15.50 11.87
CA PRO A 150 9.79 -16.56 12.04
C PRO A 150 9.19 -16.62 13.45
N ALA A 151 9.99 -16.33 14.48
CA ALA A 151 9.54 -16.27 15.87
C ALA A 151 8.52 -15.13 16.11
N SER A 152 8.78 -13.95 15.58
CA SER A 152 7.88 -12.78 15.67
C SER A 152 6.60 -13.00 14.89
N ARG A 153 6.68 -13.63 13.70
CA ARG A 153 5.49 -14.01 12.92
C ARG A 153 4.62 -15.03 13.66
N LYS A 154 5.24 -16.03 14.30
CA LYS A 154 4.53 -17.02 15.11
C LYS A 154 3.76 -16.37 16.26
N LEU A 155 4.41 -15.50 17.03
CA LEU A 155 3.77 -14.79 18.16
C LEU A 155 2.61 -13.92 17.70
N LEU A 156 2.77 -13.21 16.58
CA LEU A 156 1.69 -12.42 16.00
C LEU A 156 0.51 -13.31 15.59
N LEU A 157 0.76 -14.42 14.88
CA LEU A 157 -0.30 -15.36 14.51
C LEU A 157 -1.01 -15.94 15.73
N GLU A 158 -0.30 -16.21 16.83
CA GLU A 158 -0.89 -16.68 18.09
C GLU A 158 -1.81 -15.65 18.77
N SER A 159 -1.57 -14.37 18.54
CA SER A 159 -2.39 -13.29 19.10
C SER A 159 -3.70 -13.02 18.33
N LEU A 160 -3.83 -13.56 17.11
CA LEU A 160 -5.01 -13.38 16.28
C LEU A 160 -6.15 -14.33 16.69
N PRO A 161 -7.41 -14.01 16.33
CA PRO A 161 -8.53 -14.94 16.48
C PRO A 161 -8.23 -16.30 15.87
N SER A 162 -8.70 -17.38 16.50
CA SER A 162 -8.33 -18.77 16.15
C SER A 162 -8.56 -19.11 14.67
N GLN A 163 -9.69 -18.67 14.10
CA GLN A 163 -10.03 -18.87 12.69
C GLN A 163 -9.07 -18.12 11.77
N ALA A 164 -8.75 -16.86 12.08
CA ALA A 164 -7.83 -16.04 11.29
C ALA A 164 -6.40 -16.59 11.33
N SER A 165 -5.96 -16.96 12.54
CA SER A 165 -4.68 -17.59 12.81
C SER A 165 -4.50 -18.90 12.03
N ALA A 166 -5.52 -19.76 12.03
CA ALA A 166 -5.49 -21.03 11.30
C ALA A 166 -5.39 -20.83 9.78
N ALA A 167 -6.20 -19.93 9.21
CA ALA A 167 -6.17 -19.62 7.78
C ALA A 167 -4.80 -19.07 7.34
N LEU A 168 -4.28 -18.08 8.06
CA LEU A 168 -2.99 -17.46 7.73
C LEU A 168 -1.81 -18.42 7.86
N ARG A 169 -1.84 -19.37 8.81
CA ARG A 169 -0.82 -20.43 8.90
C ARG A 169 -0.88 -21.40 7.73
N THR A 170 -2.08 -21.77 7.28
CA THR A 170 -2.24 -22.60 6.08
C THR A 170 -1.61 -21.91 4.88
N LEU A 171 -1.91 -20.63 4.67
CA LEU A 171 -1.32 -19.82 3.60
C LEU A 171 0.21 -19.71 3.73
N GLU A 172 0.73 -19.45 4.93
CA GLU A 172 2.17 -19.40 5.18
C GLU A 172 2.88 -20.71 4.84
N SER A 173 2.24 -21.85 5.12
CA SER A 173 2.79 -23.16 4.79
C SER A 173 2.87 -23.41 3.28
N LEU A 174 1.91 -22.89 2.50
CA LEU A 174 1.96 -22.94 1.03
C LEU A 174 3.10 -22.10 0.47
N LEU A 175 3.36 -20.92 1.03
CA LEU A 175 4.47 -20.04 0.63
C LEU A 175 5.85 -20.69 0.88
N SER A 176 5.94 -21.49 1.94
CA SER A 176 7.19 -22.15 2.35
C SER A 176 7.38 -23.53 1.74
N SER A 177 6.33 -24.11 1.16
CA SER A 177 6.35 -25.47 0.60
C SER A 177 7.15 -25.54 -0.69
N LYS A 178 7.94 -26.61 -0.85
CA LYS A 178 8.63 -26.91 -2.11
C LYS A 178 7.67 -27.18 -3.27
N SER A 179 6.47 -27.68 -2.97
CA SER A 179 5.40 -27.97 -3.94
C SER A 179 4.27 -26.94 -3.94
N GLY A 180 4.45 -25.82 -3.22
CA GLY A 180 3.50 -24.71 -3.29
C GLY A 180 3.50 -24.08 -4.69
N SER A 181 2.34 -23.63 -5.13
CA SER A 181 2.17 -22.83 -6.35
C SER A 181 1.33 -21.59 -6.06
N ALA A 182 1.49 -20.55 -6.88
CA ALA A 182 0.73 -19.31 -6.70
C ALA A 182 -0.78 -19.56 -6.90
N HIS A 183 -1.14 -20.51 -7.78
CA HIS A 183 -2.53 -20.93 -7.97
C HIS A 183 -3.11 -21.62 -6.72
N ALA A 184 -2.38 -22.57 -6.13
CA ALA A 184 -2.81 -23.24 -4.89
C ALA A 184 -2.95 -22.25 -3.73
N PHE A 185 -2.07 -21.24 -3.66
CA PHE A 185 -2.19 -20.15 -2.70
C PHE A 185 -3.49 -19.36 -2.89
N ALA A 186 -3.81 -18.93 -4.12
CA ALA A 186 -5.03 -18.18 -4.39
C ALA A 186 -6.29 -18.98 -4.08
N GLU A 187 -6.34 -20.27 -4.44
CA GLU A 187 -7.45 -21.16 -4.08
C GLU A 187 -7.61 -21.30 -2.57
N ALA A 188 -6.50 -21.39 -1.82
CA ALA A 188 -6.56 -21.42 -0.36
C ALA A 188 -7.04 -20.10 0.26
N VAL A 189 -6.75 -18.95 -0.36
CA VAL A 189 -7.34 -17.66 0.06
C VAL A 189 -8.86 -17.70 -0.10
N TRP A 190 -9.37 -18.19 -1.23
CA TRP A 190 -10.80 -18.30 -1.46
C TRP A 190 -11.48 -19.34 -0.57
N ALA A 191 -10.80 -20.45 -0.28
CA ALA A 191 -11.29 -21.42 0.71
C ALA A 191 -11.35 -20.85 2.13
N SER A 192 -10.68 -19.71 2.40
CA SER A 192 -10.75 -18.98 3.66
C SER A 192 -11.80 -17.86 3.70
N GLU A 193 -12.68 -17.79 2.69
CA GLU A 193 -13.88 -16.95 2.71
C GLU A 193 -14.76 -17.28 3.94
N GLY A 194 -15.23 -16.25 4.66
CA GLY A 194 -15.86 -16.37 5.98
C GLY A 194 -14.89 -16.25 7.16
N GLY A 195 -13.63 -15.93 6.87
CA GLY A 195 -12.60 -15.52 7.84
C GLY A 195 -11.70 -14.46 7.22
N VAL A 196 -10.40 -14.74 7.08
CA VAL A 196 -9.42 -13.75 6.54
C VAL A 196 -9.62 -13.49 5.04
N GLY A 197 -10.20 -14.43 4.30
CA GLY A 197 -10.57 -14.21 2.90
C GLY A 197 -11.76 -13.25 2.73
N GLU A 198 -12.51 -12.97 3.80
CA GLU A 198 -13.61 -12.02 3.77
C GLU A 198 -13.08 -10.61 3.50
N GLY A 199 -13.64 -9.94 2.50
CA GLY A 199 -13.17 -8.63 2.03
C GLY A 199 -12.06 -8.68 0.99
N VAL A 200 -11.57 -9.84 0.58
CA VAL A 200 -10.61 -9.92 -0.54
C VAL A 200 -11.39 -9.94 -1.87
N PRO A 201 -11.19 -8.95 -2.77
CA PRO A 201 -11.98 -8.84 -3.97
C PRO A 201 -11.56 -9.88 -5.00
N ARG A 202 -12.56 -10.47 -5.66
CA ARG A 202 -12.34 -11.28 -6.85
C ARG A 202 -12.09 -10.37 -8.05
N LEU A 203 -11.23 -10.84 -8.96
CA LEU A 203 -10.90 -10.12 -10.17
C LEU A 203 -12.14 -9.97 -11.05
N GLU A 204 -12.56 -8.72 -11.25
CA GLU A 204 -13.60 -8.35 -12.20
C GLU A 204 -13.01 -7.56 -13.37
N LYS A 205 -13.67 -7.62 -14.53
CA LYS A 205 -13.21 -6.97 -15.77
C LYS A 205 -12.98 -5.46 -15.61
N LYS A 206 -13.76 -4.79 -14.76
CA LYS A 206 -13.61 -3.35 -14.49
C LYS A 206 -12.32 -3.04 -13.71
N ARG A 207 -12.03 -3.80 -12.65
CA ARG A 207 -10.80 -3.68 -11.85
C ARG A 207 -9.57 -4.05 -12.67
N GLU A 208 -9.66 -5.12 -13.46
CA GLU A 208 -8.60 -5.51 -14.40
C GLU A 208 -8.26 -4.36 -15.35
N LYS A 209 -9.27 -3.80 -16.03
CA LYS A 209 -9.06 -2.69 -16.97
C LYS A 209 -8.46 -1.45 -16.29
N ALA A 210 -8.92 -1.11 -15.09
CA ALA A 210 -8.41 0.02 -14.32
C ALA A 210 -6.94 -0.21 -13.90
N HIS A 211 -6.61 -1.39 -13.40
CA HIS A 211 -5.25 -1.76 -13.03
C HIS A 211 -4.31 -1.73 -14.23
N LEU A 212 -4.67 -2.36 -15.35
CA LEU A 212 -3.87 -2.33 -16.58
C LEU A 212 -3.65 -0.91 -17.10
N ALA A 213 -4.66 -0.03 -17.01
CA ALA A 213 -4.52 1.37 -17.41
C ALA A 213 -3.51 2.11 -16.52
N SER A 214 -3.65 1.99 -15.20
CA SER A 214 -2.75 2.60 -14.22
C SER A 214 -1.31 2.09 -14.37
N THR A 215 -1.13 0.76 -14.49
CA THR A 215 0.20 0.14 -14.63
C THR A 215 0.89 0.58 -15.91
N LYS A 216 0.17 0.71 -17.03
CA LYS A 216 0.72 1.25 -18.28
C LYS A 216 1.21 2.68 -18.13
N GLU A 217 0.44 3.53 -17.47
CA GLU A 217 0.81 4.93 -17.25
C GLU A 217 2.07 5.03 -16.38
N ALA A 218 2.11 4.27 -15.28
CA ALA A 218 3.26 4.19 -14.40
C ALA A 218 4.52 3.66 -15.13
N MET A 219 4.42 2.57 -15.88
CA MET A 219 5.55 2.02 -16.64
C MET A 219 6.04 2.98 -17.72
N ARG A 220 5.14 3.69 -18.42
CA ARG A 220 5.55 4.73 -19.38
C ARG A 220 6.32 5.86 -18.71
N ALA A 221 5.91 6.29 -17.52
CA ALA A 221 6.63 7.30 -16.76
C ALA A 221 8.02 6.80 -16.33
N GLN A 222 8.11 5.56 -15.84
CA GLN A 222 9.37 4.94 -15.44
C GLN A 222 10.33 4.79 -16.62
N ILE A 223 9.89 4.23 -17.76
CA ILE A 223 10.70 4.05 -18.97
C ILE A 223 11.29 5.38 -19.48
N LYS A 224 10.56 6.49 -19.35
CA LYS A 224 11.05 7.81 -19.76
C LYS A 224 12.22 8.31 -18.90
N ALA A 225 12.20 7.99 -17.61
CA ALA A 225 13.18 8.45 -16.63
C ALA A 225 14.31 7.43 -16.39
N GLU A 226 14.14 6.19 -16.81
CA GLU A 226 15.09 5.11 -16.54
C GLU A 226 16.39 5.30 -17.31
N THR A 227 17.51 5.14 -16.60
CA THR A 227 18.86 5.25 -17.15
C THR A 227 19.56 3.90 -17.23
N GLN A 228 19.14 2.92 -16.42
CA GLN A 228 19.74 1.61 -16.37
C GLN A 228 19.21 0.73 -17.50
N VAL A 229 20.11 0.34 -18.42
CA VAL A 229 19.77 -0.41 -19.64
C VAL A 229 19.02 -1.72 -19.37
N ALA A 230 19.40 -2.46 -18.33
CA ALA A 230 18.74 -3.72 -17.97
C ALA A 230 17.33 -3.52 -17.42
N VAL A 231 17.12 -2.47 -16.62
CA VAL A 231 15.80 -2.13 -16.06
C VAL A 231 14.90 -1.59 -17.17
N SER A 232 15.45 -0.77 -18.06
CA SER A 232 14.72 -0.23 -19.21
C SER A 232 14.26 -1.33 -20.17
N LEU A 233 15.13 -2.31 -20.49
CA LEU A 233 14.72 -3.50 -21.25
C LEU A 233 13.58 -4.24 -20.54
N HIS A 234 13.72 -4.47 -19.22
CA HIS A 234 12.71 -5.18 -18.45
C HIS A 234 11.35 -4.47 -18.52
N LEU A 235 11.32 -3.17 -18.22
CA LEU A 235 10.12 -2.34 -18.27
C LEU A 235 9.52 -2.29 -19.67
N ALA A 236 10.36 -2.17 -20.71
CA ALA A 236 9.93 -2.15 -22.10
C ALA A 236 9.20 -3.44 -22.50
N VAL A 237 9.78 -4.59 -22.17
CA VAL A 237 9.16 -5.90 -22.45
C VAL A 237 7.84 -6.05 -21.70
N MET A 238 7.80 -5.67 -20.41
CA MET A 238 6.56 -5.73 -19.62
C MET A 238 5.48 -4.79 -20.16
N LEU A 239 5.83 -3.57 -20.56
CA LEU A 239 4.89 -2.64 -21.17
C LEU A 239 4.34 -3.18 -22.50
N LEU A 240 5.18 -3.77 -23.34
CA LEU A 240 4.76 -4.39 -24.60
C LEU A 240 3.82 -5.59 -24.38
N GLN A 241 4.05 -6.41 -23.35
CA GLN A 241 3.12 -7.48 -22.96
C GLN A 241 1.73 -6.92 -22.62
N ILE A 242 1.67 -5.80 -21.89
CA ILE A 242 0.40 -5.17 -21.55
C ILE A 242 -0.26 -4.54 -22.78
N GLU A 243 0.50 -3.85 -23.63
CA GLU A 243 -0.06 -3.16 -24.81
C GLU A 243 -0.56 -4.14 -25.89
N LEU A 244 0.16 -5.24 -26.12
CA LEU A 244 -0.10 -6.15 -27.24
C LEU A 244 -0.95 -7.36 -26.86
N HIS A 245 -0.83 -7.85 -25.63
CA HIS A 245 -1.56 -9.03 -25.14
C HIS A 245 -2.53 -8.71 -24.00
N GLY A 246 -2.46 -7.52 -23.38
CA GLY A 246 -3.23 -7.22 -22.17
C GLY A 246 -2.76 -7.99 -20.94
N ARG A 247 -1.54 -8.56 -20.99
CA ARG A 247 -0.97 -9.39 -19.92
C ARG A 247 -0.10 -8.53 -19.02
N CYS A 248 -0.31 -8.65 -17.72
CA CYS A 248 0.46 -7.93 -16.71
C CYS A 248 0.97 -8.91 -15.67
N PHE A 249 2.26 -8.86 -15.40
CA PHE A 249 2.93 -9.75 -14.47
C PHE A 249 3.32 -8.97 -13.22
N TYR A 250 3.17 -9.60 -12.06
CA TYR A 250 3.57 -9.00 -10.79
C TYR A 250 5.09 -8.78 -10.72
N SER A 251 5.83 -9.80 -11.13
CA SER A 251 7.29 -9.80 -11.22
C SER A 251 7.72 -10.88 -12.20
N VAL A 252 8.66 -10.55 -13.08
CA VAL A 252 9.27 -11.50 -14.01
C VAL A 252 10.76 -11.61 -13.68
N PRO A 253 11.29 -12.81 -13.39
CA PRO A 253 12.72 -13.00 -13.25
C PRO A 253 13.50 -12.56 -14.49
N GLY A 254 14.62 -11.84 -14.32
CA GLY A 254 15.41 -11.32 -15.45
C GLY A 254 15.84 -12.39 -16.47
N LYS A 255 16.09 -13.63 -16.00
CA LYS A 255 16.41 -14.78 -16.86
C LYS A 255 15.29 -15.23 -17.80
N LEU A 256 14.04 -14.82 -17.52
CA LEU A 256 12.88 -15.12 -18.38
C LEU A 256 12.63 -14.04 -19.43
N ILE A 257 13.40 -12.95 -19.45
CA ILE A 257 13.14 -11.85 -20.38
C ILE A 257 13.26 -12.27 -21.84
N GLY A 258 14.22 -13.14 -22.17
CA GLY A 258 14.29 -13.74 -23.52
C GLY A 258 13.00 -14.49 -23.89
N ALA A 259 12.52 -15.38 -23.02
CA ALA A 259 11.26 -16.09 -23.25
C ALA A 259 10.06 -15.14 -23.38
N MET A 260 10.00 -14.06 -22.60
CA MET A 260 8.97 -13.04 -22.72
C MET A 260 9.05 -12.31 -24.07
N ILE A 261 10.25 -12.02 -24.57
CA ILE A 261 10.45 -11.43 -25.90
C ILE A 261 9.94 -12.38 -26.98
N ASP A 262 10.26 -13.67 -26.90
CA ASP A 262 9.84 -14.67 -27.90
C ASP A 262 8.31 -14.72 -28.06
N THR A 263 7.57 -14.57 -26.95
CA THR A 263 6.09 -14.53 -27.01
C THR A 263 5.52 -13.30 -27.74
N LEU A 264 6.32 -12.25 -27.97
CA LEU A 264 5.93 -11.04 -28.70
C LEU A 264 6.11 -11.16 -30.22
N SER A 265 6.83 -12.18 -30.71
CA SER A 265 7.19 -12.34 -32.13
C SER A 265 5.98 -12.30 -33.08
N GLY A 266 4.83 -12.86 -32.69
CA GLY A 266 3.60 -12.85 -33.49
C GLY A 266 2.78 -11.54 -33.42
N LYS A 267 3.17 -10.57 -32.58
CA LYS A 267 2.47 -9.29 -32.39
C LYS A 267 3.30 -8.08 -32.77
N LEU A 268 4.63 -8.22 -32.79
CA LEU A 268 5.55 -7.19 -33.24
C LEU A 268 5.84 -7.33 -34.73
N ALA A 269 6.13 -6.21 -35.38
CA ALA A 269 6.74 -6.25 -36.71
C ALA A 269 8.16 -6.81 -36.61
N GLU A 270 8.61 -7.51 -37.65
CA GLU A 270 9.94 -8.14 -37.67
C GLU A 270 11.09 -7.19 -37.26
N PRO A 271 11.17 -5.94 -37.77
CA PRO A 271 12.25 -5.02 -37.36
C PRO A 271 12.22 -4.73 -35.85
N ALA A 272 11.02 -4.52 -35.29
CA ALA A 272 10.83 -4.27 -33.86
C ALA A 272 11.24 -5.46 -33.00
N PHE A 273 10.89 -6.67 -33.43
CA PHE A 273 11.28 -7.90 -32.75
C PHE A 273 12.81 -8.10 -32.76
N VAL A 274 13.45 -7.86 -33.90
CA VAL A 274 14.91 -7.93 -34.06
C VAL A 274 15.62 -6.90 -33.18
N THR A 275 15.15 -5.64 -33.14
CA THR A 275 15.68 -4.60 -32.26
C THR A 275 15.65 -5.04 -30.80
N LEU A 276 14.49 -5.53 -30.32
CA LEU A 276 14.31 -5.96 -28.94
C LEU A 276 15.19 -7.17 -28.59
N SER A 277 15.27 -8.14 -29.49
CA SER A 277 16.08 -9.36 -29.33
C SER A 277 17.58 -9.08 -29.32
N ASN A 278 18.05 -8.18 -30.19
CA ASN A 278 19.46 -7.78 -30.25
C ASN A 278 19.86 -6.98 -28.99
N PHE A 279 19.01 -6.06 -28.56
CA PHE A 279 19.27 -5.30 -27.33
C PHE A 279 19.31 -6.23 -26.11
N HIS A 280 18.45 -7.25 -26.04
CA HIS A 280 18.53 -8.26 -24.98
C HIS A 280 19.90 -8.96 -24.93
N LYS A 281 20.45 -9.35 -26.07
CA LYS A 281 21.79 -9.98 -26.15
C LYS A 281 22.89 -9.02 -25.70
N GLN A 282 22.82 -7.75 -26.10
CA GLN A 282 23.76 -6.71 -25.66
C GLN A 282 23.72 -6.52 -24.14
N VAL A 283 22.51 -6.42 -23.55
CA VAL A 283 22.33 -6.33 -22.10
C VAL A 283 22.88 -7.56 -21.38
N GLN A 284 22.67 -8.77 -21.92
CA GLN A 284 23.25 -9.99 -21.35
C GLN A 284 24.79 -9.97 -21.39
N ALA A 285 25.39 -9.53 -22.50
CA ALA A 285 26.84 -9.42 -22.62
C ALA A 285 27.42 -8.39 -21.64
N ALA A 286 26.76 -7.23 -21.50
CA ALA A 286 27.14 -6.19 -20.56
C ALA A 286 27.07 -6.67 -19.10
N LEU A 287 26.02 -7.40 -18.72
CA LEU A 287 25.88 -7.96 -17.37
C LEU A 287 26.86 -9.11 -17.09
N ALA A 288 27.31 -9.82 -18.12
CA ALA A 288 28.30 -10.89 -17.99
C ALA A 288 29.75 -10.37 -17.84
N GLY A 289 29.97 -9.06 -17.99
CA GLY A 289 31.30 -8.44 -17.86
C GLY A 289 32.25 -8.75 -19.01
N GLY A 290 31.73 -8.92 -20.24
CA GLY A 290 32.58 -9.10 -21.42
C GLY A 290 33.42 -7.85 -21.74
N ASP A 291 34.70 -8.04 -22.10
CA ASP A 291 35.68 -6.97 -22.33
C ASP A 291 35.41 -6.07 -23.56
N GLU A 292 34.40 -6.36 -24.39
CA GLU A 292 34.03 -5.58 -25.58
C GLU A 292 32.54 -5.21 -25.57
N VAL A 293 32.10 -4.46 -24.55
CA VAL A 293 30.78 -3.80 -24.62
C VAL A 293 30.93 -2.53 -25.44
N ASP A 294 30.39 -2.55 -26.66
CA ASP A 294 30.21 -1.34 -27.46
C ASP A 294 29.19 -0.43 -26.76
N GLU A 295 29.68 0.54 -25.98
CA GLU A 295 28.86 1.47 -25.21
C GLU A 295 27.96 2.33 -26.10
N ASP A 296 28.42 2.69 -27.29
CA ASP A 296 27.64 3.49 -28.25
C ASP A 296 26.49 2.66 -28.82
N ALA A 297 26.75 1.40 -29.20
CA ALA A 297 25.71 0.49 -29.65
C ALA A 297 24.70 0.16 -28.54
N LEU A 298 25.15 0.03 -27.29
CA LEU A 298 24.29 -0.20 -26.14
C LEU A 298 23.40 1.02 -25.83
N ALA A 299 23.94 2.24 -25.92
CA ALA A 299 23.18 3.48 -25.76
C ALA A 299 22.15 3.65 -26.88
N ALA A 300 22.52 3.38 -28.13
CA ALA A 300 21.61 3.41 -29.28
C ALA A 300 20.49 2.36 -29.13
N GLY A 301 20.83 1.14 -28.71
CA GLY A 301 19.86 0.07 -28.43
C GLY A 301 18.91 0.43 -27.30
N HIS A 302 19.42 1.09 -26.25
CA HIS A 302 18.61 1.56 -25.12
C HIS A 302 17.56 2.57 -25.59
N GLU A 303 17.94 3.56 -26.38
CA GLU A 303 17.00 4.54 -26.92
C GLU A 303 15.99 3.90 -27.89
N ALA A 304 16.43 2.98 -28.74
CA ALA A 304 15.57 2.29 -29.68
C ALA A 304 14.48 1.47 -28.97
N VAL A 305 14.84 0.72 -27.93
CA VAL A 305 13.88 -0.07 -27.14
C VAL A 305 12.95 0.83 -26.32
N ARG A 306 13.45 1.96 -25.81
CA ARG A 306 12.63 2.98 -25.14
C ARG A 306 11.56 3.53 -26.08
N CYS A 307 11.96 3.95 -27.27
CA CYS A 307 11.07 4.42 -28.32
C CYS A 307 10.05 3.35 -28.73
N LEU A 308 10.49 2.11 -28.92
CA LEU A 308 9.64 0.99 -29.30
C LEU A 308 8.54 0.70 -28.26
N ALA A 309 8.90 0.71 -26.97
CA ALA A 309 7.93 0.50 -25.89
C ALA A 309 6.90 1.63 -25.83
N LEU A 310 7.36 2.89 -25.95
CA LEU A 310 6.49 4.07 -25.92
C LEU A 310 5.58 4.18 -27.14
N SER A 311 6.03 3.69 -28.31
CA SER A 311 5.26 3.66 -29.56
C SER A 311 4.26 2.50 -29.64
N LYS A 312 4.20 1.65 -28.61
CA LYS A 312 3.39 0.41 -28.54
C LYS A 312 3.81 -0.64 -29.55
N GLY A 313 5.12 -0.81 -29.76
CA GLY A 313 5.65 -1.82 -30.67
C GLY A 313 5.62 -1.41 -32.15
N ARG A 314 5.27 -0.16 -32.46
CA ARG A 314 5.32 0.37 -33.83
C ARG A 314 6.72 0.86 -34.13
N SER A 315 7.34 0.35 -35.19
CA SER A 315 8.61 0.89 -35.67
C SER A 315 8.41 2.34 -36.13
N THR A 316 9.30 3.23 -35.70
CA THR A 316 9.29 4.65 -36.06
C THR A 316 9.69 4.90 -37.52
N GLU A 317 10.04 3.86 -38.28
CA GLU A 317 10.50 3.92 -39.68
C GLU A 317 9.36 3.90 -40.72
N SER A 318 8.10 4.09 -40.33
CA SER A 318 6.94 4.03 -41.26
C SER A 318 6.45 5.39 -41.78
N HIS A 319 7.33 6.38 -41.86
CA HIS A 319 7.08 7.65 -42.58
C HIS A 319 8.35 8.21 -43.22
N GLU A 320 8.88 7.52 -44.23
CA GLU A 320 9.59 8.14 -45.37
C GLU A 320 9.19 7.43 -46.67
#